data_AF-A0A7S2X5P1-F1
#
_entry.id   AF-A0A7S2X5P1-F1
#
_cell.length_a   1.000
_cell.length_b   1.000
_cell.length_c   1.000
_cell.angle_alpha   90.00
_cell.angle_beta   90.00
_cell.angle_gamma   90.00
#
_symmetry.space_group_name_H-M   'P 1'
#
loop_
_entity.id
_entity.type
_entity.pdbx_description
1 polymer ?
#
loop_
_entity_poly.entity_id
_entity_poly.type
_entity_poly.pdbx_seq_one_letter_code
_entity_poly.pdbx_strand_id
1 'polypeptide(L)'
;MRPLLERFCNCKLQERAKVYGVRIYHKGAHLIEHLDWCDTWVISATICVGRSPNGTSAGWPLVVRKSLLPGIGGEMHQVVQEAGEAVLYEGSRLYHGRPESLRGDSYMGLFLGFTPEAYPASARWPTQILVTAIRRLRETIMRVLRASKAFV
;
A
#
# COMPACT_ATOMS: atom_id res chain seq x y z
N MET A 1 1.13 18.24 0.08
CA MET A 1 0.91 17.01 0.88
C MET A 1 1.73 16.96 2.18
N ARG A 2 3.04 17.24 2.21
CA ARG A 2 3.85 17.16 3.45
C ARG A 2 3.24 17.86 4.67
N PRO A 3 2.79 19.13 4.61
CA PRO A 3 2.22 19.80 5.80
C PRO A 3 0.93 19.15 6.32
N LEU A 4 0.14 18.54 5.42
CA LEU A 4 -1.07 17.81 5.79
C LEU A 4 -0.72 16.53 6.55
N LEU A 5 0.27 15.79 6.06
CA LEU A 5 0.74 14.55 6.69
C LEU A 5 1.49 14.82 7.99
N GLU A 6 2.28 15.89 8.10
CA GLU A 6 2.92 16.31 9.37
C GLU A 6 1.87 16.61 10.45
N ARG A 7 0.76 17.27 10.08
CA ARG A 7 -0.37 17.49 11.01
C ARG A 7 -1.04 16.19 11.40
N PHE A 8 -1.25 15.28 10.44
CA PHE A 8 -1.86 13.98 10.68
C PHE A 8 -1.03 13.11 11.65
N CYS A 9 0.28 13.00 11.42
CA CYS A 9 1.16 12.15 12.24
C CYS A 9 1.78 12.88 13.43
N ASN A 10 1.48 14.16 13.62
CA ASN A 10 2.01 15.02 14.67
C ASN A 10 3.55 14.95 14.82
N CYS A 11 4.27 14.87 13.70
CA CYS A 11 5.74 14.88 13.69
C CYS A 11 6.29 15.41 12.37
N LYS A 12 7.59 15.73 12.36
CA LYS A 12 8.29 16.19 11.16
C LYS A 12 8.61 15.04 10.22
N LEU A 13 8.37 15.26 8.94
CA LEU A 13 8.59 14.30 7.87
C LEU A 13 9.75 14.75 7.00
N GLN A 14 10.51 13.78 6.48
CA GLN A 14 11.58 14.05 5.52
C GLN A 14 11.08 14.95 4.38
N GLU A 15 11.94 15.86 3.92
CA GLU A 15 11.56 16.87 2.94
C GLU A 15 11.01 16.28 1.63
N ARG A 16 11.62 15.17 1.18
CA ARG A 16 11.27 14.50 -0.06
C ARG A 16 10.27 13.37 0.18
N ALA A 17 9.12 13.46 -0.49
CA ALA A 17 8.18 12.36 -0.60
C ALA A 17 8.77 11.24 -1.49
N LYS A 18 8.45 9.99 -1.17
CA LYS A 18 8.44 8.92 -2.16
C LYS A 18 7.11 8.98 -2.86
N VAL A 19 7.12 9.12 -4.18
CA VAL A 19 5.91 9.16 -4.99
C VAL A 19 5.97 7.99 -5.95
N TYR A 20 4.93 7.19 -5.92
CA TYR A 20 4.65 6.24 -6.98
C TYR A 20 3.63 6.92 -7.89
N GLY A 21 3.94 7.04 -9.17
CA GLY A 21 3.09 7.73 -10.14
C GLY A 21 1.67 7.16 -10.20
N VAL A 22 0.84 7.75 -11.07
CA VAL A 22 -0.55 7.31 -11.23
C VAL A 22 -0.58 5.86 -11.70
N ARG A 23 -1.30 5.01 -10.96
CA ARG A 23 -1.59 3.64 -11.34
C ARG A 23 -3.05 3.53 -11.74
N ILE A 24 -3.29 3.01 -12.93
CA ILE A 24 -4.62 2.73 -13.47
C ILE A 24 -4.93 1.27 -13.21
N TYR A 25 -6.02 1.02 -12.51
CA TYR A 25 -6.58 -0.30 -12.27
C TYR A 25 -7.79 -0.47 -13.18
N HIS A 26 -7.88 -1.62 -13.84
CA HIS A 26 -9.00 -1.95 -14.71
C HIS A 26 -9.97 -2.91 -14.02
N LYS A 27 -11.17 -3.06 -14.59
CA LYS A 27 -12.18 -4.01 -14.13
C LYS A 27 -11.59 -5.39 -13.79
N GLY A 28 -11.98 -5.93 -12.64
CA GLY A 28 -11.48 -7.20 -12.12
C GLY A 28 -10.14 -7.10 -11.36
N ALA A 29 -9.49 -5.93 -11.33
CA ALA A 29 -8.29 -5.74 -10.53
C ALA A 29 -8.58 -5.90 -9.04
N HIS A 30 -7.60 -6.43 -8.32
CA HIS A 30 -7.56 -6.50 -6.86
C HIS A 30 -6.22 -5.95 -6.38
N LEU A 31 -6.20 -5.38 -5.18
CA LEU A 31 -4.98 -4.99 -4.50
C LEU A 31 -4.86 -5.81 -3.23
N ILE A 32 -3.90 -6.73 -3.21
CA ILE A 32 -3.63 -7.58 -2.06
C ILE A 32 -3.30 -6.70 -0.86
N GLU A 33 -3.84 -7.07 0.30
CA GLU A 33 -3.54 -6.37 1.54
C GLU A 33 -2.08 -6.56 1.94
N HIS A 34 -1.40 -5.47 2.24
CA HIS A 34 0.01 -5.46 2.57
C HIS A 34 0.33 -4.37 3.59
N LEU A 35 1.56 -4.44 4.11
CA LEU A 35 2.20 -3.33 4.80
C LEU A 35 3.13 -2.65 3.82
N ASP A 36 3.21 -1.33 3.93
CA ASP A 36 4.21 -0.56 3.22
C ASP A 36 5.60 -0.79 3.84
N TRP A 37 6.64 -0.46 3.07
CA TRP A 37 8.02 -0.57 3.51
C TRP A 37 8.30 0.38 4.68
N CYS A 38 8.71 -0.19 5.82
CA CYS A 38 8.93 0.52 7.07
C CYS A 38 10.06 1.56 7.06
N ASP A 39 10.86 1.63 5.99
CA ASP A 39 11.97 2.56 5.86
C ASP A 39 11.69 3.74 4.91
N THR A 40 10.62 3.65 4.11
CA THR A 40 10.37 4.54 2.97
C THR A 40 8.93 5.03 2.86
N TRP A 41 7.96 4.31 3.43
CA TRP A 41 6.52 4.55 3.30
C TRP A 41 5.84 4.40 4.68
N VAL A 42 6.38 5.11 5.67
CA VAL A 42 5.91 5.00 7.07
C VAL A 42 4.57 5.69 7.25
N ILE A 43 4.47 6.94 6.78
CA ILE A 43 3.23 7.70 6.72
C ILE A 43 2.87 7.89 5.25
N SER A 44 1.71 7.36 4.85
CA SER A 44 1.30 7.24 3.45
C SER A 44 0.01 8.02 3.19
N ALA A 45 -0.16 8.41 1.92
CA ALA A 45 -1.41 8.92 1.40
C ALA A 45 -1.73 8.24 0.07
N THR A 46 -2.98 7.80 -0.09
CA THR A 46 -3.54 7.33 -1.36
C THR A 46 -4.60 8.31 -1.82
N ILE A 47 -4.48 8.79 -3.05
CA ILE A 47 -5.35 9.79 -3.65
C ILE A 47 -6.08 9.16 -4.82
N CYS A 48 -7.40 9.26 -4.83
CA CYS A 48 -8.20 8.91 -6.00
C CYS A 48 -8.11 10.07 -7.00
N VAL A 49 -7.40 9.86 -8.11
CA VAL A 49 -7.27 10.87 -9.17
C VAL A 49 -8.50 10.88 -10.07
N GLY A 50 -9.11 9.72 -10.26
CA GLY A 50 -10.30 9.55 -11.09
C GLY A 50 -10.82 8.13 -11.04
N ARG A 51 -12.12 7.96 -11.31
CA ARG A 51 -12.77 6.64 -11.43
C ARG A 51 -13.84 6.71 -12.51
N SER A 52 -14.09 5.58 -13.18
CA SER A 52 -15.16 5.52 -14.19
C SER A 52 -16.53 5.74 -13.52
N PRO A 53 -17.39 6.61 -14.08
CA PRO A 53 -18.73 6.85 -13.54
C PRO A 53 -19.65 5.61 -13.66
N ASN A 54 -19.31 4.67 -14.54
CA ASN A 54 -20.11 3.47 -14.83
C ASN A 54 -19.91 2.34 -13.81
N GLY A 55 -19.15 2.59 -12.73
CA GLY A 55 -18.93 1.62 -11.66
C GLY A 55 -20.12 1.51 -10.71
N THR A 56 -20.29 0.33 -10.08
CA THR A 56 -21.30 0.12 -9.03
C THR A 56 -21.24 1.23 -7.99
N SER A 57 -22.40 1.71 -7.53
CA SER A 57 -22.54 2.77 -6.51
C SER A 57 -21.72 2.53 -5.23
N ALA A 58 -21.39 1.27 -4.92
CA ALA A 58 -20.52 0.88 -3.82
C ALA A 58 -19.04 1.31 -3.96
N GLY A 59 -18.62 1.82 -5.13
CA GLY A 59 -17.25 2.24 -5.38
C GLY A 59 -16.24 1.08 -5.40
N TRP A 60 -15.01 1.38 -5.00
CA TRP A 60 -13.97 0.39 -4.72
C TRP A 60 -13.36 0.79 -3.38
N PRO A 61 -13.57 0.05 -2.28
CA PRO A 61 -13.13 0.48 -0.96
C PRO A 61 -11.64 0.17 -0.74
N LEU A 62 -10.95 1.08 -0.06
CA LEU A 62 -9.68 0.80 0.60
C LEU A 62 -10.01 0.16 1.95
N VAL A 63 -9.59 -1.08 2.13
CA VAL A 63 -9.66 -1.79 3.41
C VAL A 63 -8.41 -1.45 4.21
N VAL A 64 -8.58 -1.08 5.48
CA VAL A 64 -7.50 -0.79 6.44
C VAL A 64 -7.77 -1.53 7.74
N ARG A 65 -6.79 -2.28 8.24
CA ARG A 65 -6.90 -3.04 9.50
C ARG A 65 -5.56 -3.25 10.19
N LYS A 66 -5.60 -3.48 11.51
CA LYS A 66 -4.40 -3.70 12.32
C LYS A 66 -3.84 -5.12 12.18
N SER A 67 -4.69 -6.11 11.92
CA SER A 67 -4.32 -7.52 11.86
C SER A 67 -5.06 -8.26 10.75
N LEU A 68 -4.39 -9.24 10.15
CA LEU A 68 -5.00 -10.16 9.19
C LEU A 68 -5.73 -11.33 9.89
N LEU A 69 -5.42 -11.61 11.16
CA LEU A 69 -5.98 -12.73 11.91
C LEU A 69 -7.37 -12.37 12.48
N PRO A 70 -8.41 -13.17 12.20
CA PRO A 70 -9.74 -12.97 12.78
C PRO A 70 -9.69 -12.99 14.32
N GLY A 71 -10.40 -12.07 14.97
CA GLY A 71 -10.51 -12.01 16.43
C GLY A 71 -9.26 -11.51 17.18
N ILE A 72 -8.11 -11.36 16.51
CA ILE A 72 -6.89 -10.83 17.10
C ILE A 72 -6.64 -9.43 16.54
N GLY A 73 -7.20 -8.42 17.20
CA GLY A 73 -6.74 -7.03 17.13
C GLY A 73 -7.23 -6.22 15.94
N GLY A 74 -8.24 -5.40 16.19
CA GLY A 74 -8.59 -4.20 15.42
C GLY A 74 -9.84 -4.35 14.55
N GLU A 75 -10.61 -3.26 14.46
CA GLU A 75 -11.71 -3.14 13.52
C GLU A 75 -11.17 -3.08 12.08
N MET A 76 -11.98 -3.59 11.15
CA MET A 76 -11.76 -3.42 9.73
C MET A 76 -12.48 -2.16 9.28
N HIS A 77 -11.74 -1.19 8.74
CA HIS A 77 -12.31 0.02 8.17
C HIS A 77 -12.31 -0.08 6.65
N GLN A 78 -13.43 0.31 6.04
CA GLN A 78 -13.57 0.42 4.58
C GLN A 78 -13.79 1.88 4.21
N VAL A 79 -12.94 2.41 3.33
CA VAL A 79 -13.03 3.80 2.87
C VAL A 79 -13.19 3.83 1.37
N VAL A 80 -14.34 4.29 0.89
CA VAL A 80 -14.56 4.58 -0.53
C VAL A 80 -14.08 6.01 -0.80
N GLN A 81 -13.36 6.20 -1.91
CA GLN A 81 -12.81 7.50 -2.29
C GLN A 81 -13.43 7.98 -3.60
N GLU A 82 -13.93 9.20 -3.60
CA GLU A 82 -14.28 9.95 -4.81
C GLU A 82 -13.05 10.61 -5.45
N ALA A 83 -13.19 11.02 -6.70
CA ALA A 83 -12.13 11.72 -7.41
C ALA A 83 -11.75 13.02 -6.67
N GLY A 84 -10.46 13.20 -6.39
CA GLY A 84 -9.91 14.29 -5.59
C GLY A 84 -9.73 13.97 -4.10
N GLU A 85 -10.31 12.88 -3.59
CA GLU A 85 -10.20 12.52 -2.18
C GLU A 85 -8.92 11.76 -1.86
N ALA A 86 -8.40 12.00 -0.65
CA ALA A 86 -7.19 11.39 -0.13
C ALA A 86 -7.47 10.68 1.20
N VAL A 87 -6.91 9.49 1.36
CA VAL A 87 -6.86 8.78 2.65
C VAL A 87 -5.42 8.80 3.15
N LEU A 88 -5.23 9.25 4.38
CA LEU A 88 -3.94 9.28 5.07
C LEU A 88 -3.89 8.15 6.09
N TYR A 89 -2.78 7.43 6.16
CA TYR A 89 -2.66 6.28 7.04
C TYR A 89 -1.20 5.93 7.37
N GLU A 90 -1.00 5.14 8.43
CA GLU A 90 0.31 4.60 8.81
C GLU A 90 0.61 3.35 7.98
N GLY A 91 1.16 3.53 6.77
CA GLY A 91 1.33 2.46 5.79
C GLY A 91 2.16 1.28 6.30
N SER A 92 3.19 1.54 7.11
CA SER A 92 4.06 0.49 7.64
C SER A 92 3.54 -0.21 8.90
N ARG A 93 2.38 0.21 9.43
CA ARG A 93 1.77 -0.34 10.65
C ARG A 93 0.39 -0.94 10.42
N LEU A 94 -0.34 -0.45 9.43
CA LEU A 94 -1.71 -0.85 9.13
C LEU A 94 -1.74 -1.64 7.82
N TYR A 95 -2.26 -2.86 7.87
CA TYR A 95 -2.55 -3.63 6.68
C TYR A 95 -3.58 -2.88 5.86
N HIS A 96 -3.30 -2.71 4.58
CA HIS A 96 -4.21 -2.01 3.69
C HIS A 96 -4.19 -2.60 2.29
N GLY A 97 -5.33 -2.52 1.62
CA GLY A 97 -5.51 -3.06 0.28
C GLY A 97 -6.90 -2.82 -0.27
N ARG A 98 -7.19 -3.43 -1.41
CA ARG A 98 -8.51 -3.41 -2.07
C ARG A 98 -8.82 -4.86 -2.48
N PRO A 99 -9.18 -5.71 -1.50
CA PRO A 99 -9.28 -7.16 -1.71
C PRO A 99 -10.48 -7.54 -2.58
N GLU A 100 -11.55 -6.74 -2.55
CA GLU A 100 -12.67 -6.91 -3.46
C GLU A 100 -12.26 -6.52 -4.89
N SER A 101 -12.74 -7.28 -5.87
CA SER A 101 -12.47 -6.96 -7.28
C SER A 101 -13.15 -5.67 -7.71
N LEU A 102 -12.42 -4.82 -8.44
CA LEU A 102 -12.95 -3.60 -9.03
C LEU A 102 -14.09 -3.94 -10.00
N ARG A 103 -15.30 -3.47 -9.71
CA ARG A 103 -16.49 -3.73 -10.55
C ARG A 103 -16.65 -2.72 -11.69
N GLY A 104 -16.21 -1.47 -11.49
CA GLY A 104 -16.20 -0.43 -12.52
C GLY A 104 -15.09 -0.60 -13.55
N ASP A 105 -15.09 0.22 -14.60
CA ASP A 105 -14.15 0.07 -15.71
C ASP A 105 -12.72 0.42 -15.32
N SER A 106 -12.56 1.49 -14.54
CA SER A 106 -11.24 1.95 -14.10
C SER A 106 -11.24 2.73 -12.79
N TYR A 107 -10.14 2.62 -12.05
CA TYR A 107 -9.78 3.45 -10.90
C TYR A 107 -8.34 3.93 -11.04
N MET A 108 -8.09 5.22 -10.80
CA MET A 108 -6.77 5.85 -10.95
C MET A 108 -6.30 6.31 -9.57
N GLY A 109 -5.27 5.65 -9.05
CA GLY A 109 -4.68 5.96 -7.74
C GLY A 109 -3.33 6.63 -7.87
N LEU A 110 -3.08 7.67 -7.07
CA LEU A 110 -1.76 8.26 -6.84
C LEU A 110 -1.32 7.93 -5.42
N PHE A 111 -0.11 7.42 -5.25
CA PHE A 111 0.40 6.96 -3.96
C PHE A 111 1.66 7.72 -3.60
N LEU A 112 1.71 8.22 -2.38
CA LEU A 112 2.90 8.86 -1.84
C LEU A 112 3.12 8.49 -0.39
N GLY A 113 4.39 8.52 0.02
CA GLY A 113 4.82 8.15 1.36
C GLY A 113 5.94 9.03 1.84
N PHE A 114 6.02 9.16 3.16
CA PHE A 114 7.07 9.85 3.87
C PHE A 114 7.63 8.99 4.99
N THR A 115 8.87 9.29 5.36
CA THR A 115 9.51 8.78 6.57
C THR A 115 9.63 9.94 7.57
N PRO A 116 9.30 9.74 8.86
CA PRO A 116 9.60 10.73 9.90
C PRO A 116 11.09 11.06 9.98
N GLU A 117 11.44 12.30 10.29
CA GLU A 117 12.85 12.72 10.43
C GLU A 117 13.53 11.99 11.60
N ALA A 118 12.82 11.82 12.70
CA ALA A 118 13.28 11.10 13.89
C ALA A 118 13.24 9.57 13.74
N TYR A 119 12.91 9.04 12.55
CA TYR A 119 12.80 7.61 12.36
C TYR A 119 14.20 6.95 12.39
N PRO A 120 14.44 5.93 13.23
CA PRO A 120 15.79 5.42 13.44
C PRO A 120 16.39 4.87 12.14
N ALA A 121 17.56 5.38 11.74
CA ALA A 121 18.31 4.85 10.61
C ALA A 121 18.66 3.36 10.80
N SER A 122 18.85 2.96 12.06
CA SER A 122 19.08 1.58 12.47
C SER A 122 17.89 0.64 12.21
N ALA A 123 16.68 1.16 12.00
CA ALA A 123 15.53 0.34 11.60
C ALA A 123 15.57 -0.03 10.11
N ARG A 124 16.36 0.68 9.29
CA ARG A 124 16.43 0.43 7.84
C ARG A 124 17.22 -0.82 7.51
N TRP A 125 18.42 -0.97 8.07
CA TRP A 125 19.35 -2.04 7.65
C TRP A 125 18.91 -3.47 8.02
N PRO A 126 18.31 -3.78 9.20
CA PRO A 126 17.89 -5.13 9.51
C PRO A 126 16.68 -5.54 8.65
N THR A 127 15.74 -4.60 8.44
CA THR A 127 14.61 -4.83 7.54
C THR A 127 15.06 -5.00 6.10
N GLN A 128 15.98 -4.16 5.60
CA GLN A 128 16.52 -4.31 4.25
C GLN A 128 17.27 -5.63 4.08
N ILE A 129 18.05 -6.09 5.06
CA ILE A 129 18.73 -7.39 5.02
C ILE A 129 17.70 -8.52 4.95
N LEU A 130 16.73 -8.53 5.86
CA LEU A 130 15.70 -9.58 5.91
C LEU A 130 14.88 -9.63 4.62
N VAL A 131 14.42 -8.48 4.14
CA VAL A 131 13.65 -8.35 2.90
C VAL A 131 14.47 -8.80 1.70
N THR A 132 15.75 -8.41 1.62
CA THR A 132 16.64 -8.81 0.54
C THR A 132 16.86 -10.32 0.55
N ALA A 133 17.02 -10.93 1.73
CA ALA A 133 17.14 -12.37 1.88
C ALA A 133 15.86 -13.09 1.41
N ILE A 134 14.68 -12.62 1.83
CA ILE A 134 13.37 -13.15 1.39
C ILE A 134 13.21 -13.02 -0.13
N ARG A 135 13.57 -11.88 -0.72
CA ARG A 135 13.49 -11.68 -2.18
C ARG A 135 14.38 -12.65 -2.93
N ARG A 136 15.64 -12.80 -2.50
CA ARG A 136 16.58 -13.76 -3.10
C ARG A 136 16.07 -15.19 -2.96
N LEU A 137 15.53 -15.56 -1.80
CA LEU A 137 14.96 -16.88 -1.59
C LEU A 137 13.77 -17.13 -2.52
N ARG A 138 12.83 -16.18 -2.61
CA ARG A 138 11.69 -16.26 -3.54
C ARG A 138 12.14 -16.36 -4.99
N GLU A 139 13.12 -15.56 -5.42
CA GLU A 139 13.67 -15.61 -6.78
C GLU A 139 14.30 -16.97 -7.08
N THR A 140 15.06 -17.53 -6.14
CA THR A 140 15.66 -18.86 -6.27
C THR A 140 14.59 -19.94 -6.36
N ILE A 141 13.58 -19.93 -5.47
CA ILE A 141 12.45 -20.87 -5.50
C ILE A 141 11.71 -20.78 -6.84
N MET A 142 11.39 -19.57 -7.30
CA MET A 142 10.70 -19.37 -8.57
C MET A 142 11.54 -19.83 -9.78
N ARG A 143 12.87 -19.69 -9.73
CA ARG A 143 13.77 -20.23 -10.77
C ARG A 143 13.74 -21.77 -10.79
N VAL A 144 13.82 -22.41 -9.63
CA VAL A 144 13.75 -23.88 -9.51
C VAL A 144 12.40 -24.40 -10.02
N LEU A 145 11.30 -23.79 -9.60
CA LEU A 145 9.94 -24.19 -10.03
C LEU A 145 9.70 -23.97 -11.53
N ARG A 146 10.35 -22.98 -12.15
CA ARG A 146 10.30 -22.78 -13.61
C ARG A 146 11.15 -23.79 -14.36
N ALA A 147 12.33 -24.12 -13.84
CA ALA A 147 13.20 -25.14 -14.42
C ALA A 147 12.56 -26.54 -14.35
N SER A 148 11.85 -26.87 -13.27
CA SER A 148 11.15 -28.15 -13.14
C SER A 148 9.92 -28.28 -14.04
N LYS A 149 9.25 -27.18 -14.38
CA LYS A 149 8.13 -27.15 -15.35
C LYS A 149 8.58 -27.15 -16.82
N ALA A 150 9.86 -26.91 -17.10
CA ALA A 150 10.41 -26.98 -18.46
C ALA A 150 10.83 -28.40 -18.88
N PHE A 151 10.72 -29.38 -17.97
CA PHE A 151 11.09 -30.78 -18.16
C PHE A 151 9.86 -31.73 -18.21
N VAL A 152 8.65 -31.18 -18.32
CA VAL A 152 7.39 -31.93 -18.49
C VAL A 152 6.72 -31.51 -19.80
#